data_AF-A0A928UWW9-F1
#
_entry.id   AF-A0A928UWW9-F1
#
_cell.length_a   1.000
_cell.length_b   1.000
_cell.length_c   1.000
_cell.angle_alpha   90.00
_cell.angle_beta   90.00
_cell.angle_gamma   90.00
#
_symmetry.space_group_name_H-M   'P 1'
#
loop_
_entity.id
_entity.type
_entity.pdbx_description
1 polymer ?
#
loop_
_entity_poly.entity_id
_entity_poly.type
_entity_poly.pdbx_seq_one_letter_code
_entity_poly.pdbx_strand_id
1 'polypeptide(L)'
;MKIKCPKCLPKEGVEIPNFTLKHKQEIIQFLDNSPMNAINYIKAEFSINSTEAKFIVQHINKIQNRCNRCNFKQLDNEYGICPKCNSLNINWKR
;
A
#
# COMPACT_ATOMS: atom_id res chain seq x y z
N MET A 1 -7.28 -8.71 5.48
CA MET A 1 -8.44 -7.95 4.97
C MET A 1 -8.35 -7.85 3.46
N LYS A 2 -9.44 -8.00 2.71
CA LYS A 2 -9.40 -7.90 1.26
C LYS A 2 -9.57 -6.47 0.78
N ILE A 3 -8.58 -5.90 0.09
CA ILE A 3 -8.65 -4.54 -0.47
C ILE A 3 -8.73 -4.56 -1.99
N LYS A 4 -9.44 -3.58 -2.56
CA LYS A 4 -9.62 -3.43 -4.00
C LYS A 4 -9.15 -2.06 -4.46
N CYS A 5 -8.51 -2.03 -5.62
CA CYS A 5 -8.22 -0.79 -6.31
C CYS A 5 -9.05 -0.73 -7.60
N PRO A 6 -9.98 0.24 -7.74
CA PRO A 6 -10.79 0.39 -8.96
C PRO A 6 -9.98 0.53 -10.25
N LYS A 7 -8.71 0.92 -10.15
CA LYS A 7 -7.79 1.13 -11.28
C LYS A 7 -6.90 -0.08 -11.62
N CYS A 8 -6.80 -1.08 -10.74
CA CYS A 8 -5.86 -2.19 -10.91
C CYS A 8 -6.56 -3.54 -10.90
N LEU A 9 -7.22 -3.87 -9.79
CA LEU A 9 -7.90 -5.15 -9.55
C LEU A 9 -9.30 -4.87 -8.98
N PRO A 10 -10.22 -4.32 -9.80
CA PRO A 10 -11.52 -3.85 -9.33
C PRO A 10 -12.43 -4.98 -8.85
N LYS A 11 -12.25 -6.20 -9.35
CA LYS A 11 -13.07 -7.38 -8.98
C LYS A 11 -12.34 -8.26 -7.97
N GLU A 12 -11.11 -8.63 -8.30
CA GLU A 12 -10.28 -9.62 -7.62
C GLU A 12 -9.84 -9.11 -6.25
N GLY A 13 -9.29 -7.90 -6.18
CA GLY A 13 -8.63 -7.38 -4.98
C GLY A 13 -7.39 -8.17 -4.55
N VAL A 14 -6.78 -7.75 -3.44
CA VAL A 14 -5.63 -8.41 -2.80
C VAL A 14 -5.94 -8.61 -1.32
N GLU A 15 -5.62 -9.79 -0.79
CA GLU A 15 -5.68 -10.04 0.63
C GLU A 15 -4.48 -9.39 1.32
N ILE A 16 -4.74 -8.44 2.20
CA ILE A 16 -3.73 -7.74 2.98
C ILE A 16 -3.47 -8.54 4.25
N PRO A 17 -2.21 -8.97 4.49
CA PRO A 17 -1.81 -9.56 5.75
C PRO A 17 -2.11 -8.63 6.92
N ASN A 18 -2.30 -9.21 8.10
CA ASN A 18 -2.48 -8.41 9.31
C ASN A 18 -1.14 -7.81 9.76
N PHE A 19 -0.75 -6.68 9.16
CA PHE A 19 0.49 -6.00 9.50
C PHE A 19 0.39 -5.36 10.89
N THR A 20 1.28 -5.77 11.79
CA THR A 20 1.49 -5.09 13.07
C THR A 20 2.07 -3.68 12.82
N LEU A 21 2.06 -2.83 13.85
CA LEU A 21 2.71 -1.52 13.76
C LEU A 21 4.20 -1.65 13.39
N LYS A 22 4.89 -2.65 13.97
CA LYS A 22 6.30 -2.96 13.67
C LYS A 22 6.49 -3.32 12.19
N HIS A 23 5.65 -4.19 11.65
CA HIS A 23 5.71 -4.56 10.23
C HIS A 23 5.52 -3.33 9.33
N LYS A 24 4.54 -2.47 9.64
CA LYS A 24 4.30 -1.24 8.86
C LYS A 24 5.53 -0.32 8.86
N GLN A 25 6.15 -0.14 10.02
CA GLN A 25 7.37 0.67 10.16
C GLN A 25 8.54 0.08 9.37
N GLU A 26 8.79 -1.22 9.46
CA GLU A 26 9.85 -1.90 8.70
C GLU A 26 9.61 -1.79 7.19
N ILE A 27 8.39 -2.03 6.73
CA ILE A 27 8.02 -1.88 5.32
C ILE A 27 8.25 -0.45 4.83
N ILE A 28 7.89 0.56 5.63
CA ILE A 28 8.14 1.97 5.32
C ILE A 28 9.65 2.26 5.20
N GLN A 29 10.46 1.77 6.16
CA GLN A 29 11.91 1.92 6.10
C GLN A 29 12.51 1.25 4.86
N PHE A 30 12.04 0.05 4.50
CA PHE A 30 12.47 -0.60 3.27
C PHE A 30 12.04 0.18 2.03
N LEU A 31 10.81 0.69 2.00
CA LEU A 31 10.25 1.50 0.89
C LEU A 31 11.08 2.76 0.62
N ASP A 32 11.54 3.44 1.68
CA ASP A 32 12.31 4.67 1.57
C ASP A 32 13.70 4.43 0.98
N ASN A 33 14.26 3.22 1.17
CA ASN A 33 15.49 2.78 0.54
C ASN A 33 15.25 2.24 -0.89
N SER A 34 14.33 1.30 -1.03
CA SER A 34 14.00 0.64 -2.30
C SER A 34 12.65 -0.08 -2.21
N PRO A 35 11.70 0.19 -3.14
CA PRO A 35 10.46 -0.58 -3.22
C PRO A 35 10.67 -2.09 -3.35
N MET A 36 11.78 -2.53 -3.95
CA MET A 36 12.11 -3.95 -4.08
C MET A 36 12.41 -4.58 -2.72
N ASN A 37 13.07 -3.86 -1.81
CA ASN A 37 13.35 -4.37 -0.47
C ASN A 37 12.05 -4.60 0.30
N ALA A 38 11.10 -3.67 0.20
CA ALA A 38 9.79 -3.81 0.82
C ALA A 38 9.01 -5.00 0.24
N ILE A 39 9.04 -5.18 -1.10
CA ILE A 39 8.43 -6.34 -1.76
C ILE A 39 9.02 -7.64 -1.23
N ASN A 40 10.35 -7.74 -1.16
CA ASN A 40 11.03 -8.95 -0.70
C ASN A 40 10.73 -9.27 0.76
N TYR A 41 10.74 -8.26 1.64
CA TYR A 41 10.36 -8.41 3.04
C TYR A 41 8.93 -8.94 3.17
N ILE A 42 7.95 -8.31 2.50
CA ILE A 42 6.55 -8.72 2.61
C ILE A 42 6.36 -10.16 2.11
N LYS A 43 7.03 -10.55 1.02
CA LYS A 43 6.95 -11.92 0.51
C LYS A 43 7.53 -12.94 1.51
N ALA A 44 8.69 -12.63 2.10
CA ALA A 44 9.37 -13.54 3.02
C ALA A 44 8.56 -13.72 4.31
N GLU A 45 8.07 -12.61 4.89
CA GLU A 45 7.41 -12.63 6.19
C GLU A 45 5.97 -13.15 6.13
N PHE A 46 5.24 -12.86 5.04
CA PHE A 46 3.80 -13.17 4.95
C PHE A 46 3.47 -14.26 3.92
N SER A 47 4.48 -14.85 3.28
CA SER A 47 4.31 -15.91 2.27
C SER A 47 3.34 -15.55 1.13
N ILE A 48 3.23 -14.26 0.78
CA ILE A 48 2.39 -13.80 -0.33
C ILE A 48 3.18 -13.75 -1.64
N ASN A 49 2.48 -13.80 -2.78
CA ASN A 49 3.15 -13.84 -4.08
C ASN A 49 3.68 -12.45 -4.49
N SER A 50 4.56 -12.45 -5.50
CA SER A 50 5.19 -11.21 -6.00
C SER A 50 4.19 -10.18 -6.52
N THR A 51 3.06 -10.60 -7.08
CA THR A 51 2.03 -9.70 -7.64
C THR A 51 1.30 -8.98 -6.52
N GLU A 52 0.90 -9.70 -5.48
CA GLU A 52 0.24 -9.13 -4.30
C GLU A 52 1.17 -8.20 -3.53
N ALA A 53 2.43 -8.61 -3.29
CA ALA A 53 3.41 -7.77 -2.63
C ALA A 53 3.67 -6.46 -3.40
N LYS A 54 3.83 -6.53 -4.73
CA LYS A 54 3.96 -5.34 -5.59
C LYS A 54 2.73 -4.45 -5.51
N PHE A 55 1.54 -5.04 -5.54
CA PHE A 55 0.29 -4.30 -5.40
C PHE A 55 0.28 -3.51 -4.09
N ILE A 56 0.59 -4.14 -2.95
CA ILE A 56 0.60 -3.47 -1.64
C ILE A 56 1.58 -2.29 -1.67
N VAL A 57 2.84 -2.56 -2.05
CA VAL A 57 3.94 -1.58 -2.02
C VAL A 57 3.65 -0.36 -2.89
N GLN A 58 3.04 -0.55 -4.07
CA GLN A 58 2.70 0.57 -4.96
C GLN A 58 1.60 1.50 -4.42
N HIS A 59 0.74 0.98 -3.55
CA HIS A 59 -0.34 1.75 -2.97
C HIS A 59 0.03 2.39 -1.62
N ILE A 60 1.18 2.04 -1.01
CA ILE A 60 1.67 2.72 0.21
C ILE A 60 2.10 4.14 -0.13
N ASN A 61 1.52 5.10 0.60
CA ASN A 61 1.76 6.51 0.36
C ASN A 61 3.15 6.96 0.78
N LYS A 62 3.84 7.64 -0.15
CA LYS A 62 5.15 8.24 0.12
C LYS A 62 5.03 9.52 0.92
N ILE A 63 3.95 10.26 0.70
CA ILE A 63 3.67 11.53 1.36
C ILE A 63 2.32 11.40 2.08
N GLN A 64 2.28 11.76 3.36
CA GLN A 64 1.04 11.70 4.14
C GLN A 64 -0.04 12.62 3.54
N ASN A 65 -1.29 12.17 3.68
CA ASN A 65 -2.49 12.89 3.29
C ASN A 65 -2.52 13.31 1.81
N ARG A 66 -1.74 12.65 0.92
CA ARG A 66 -1.68 12.95 -0.51
C ARG A 66 -1.79 11.71 -1.37
N CYS A 67 -2.58 11.78 -2.43
CA CYS A 67 -2.71 10.67 -3.37
C CYS A 67 -1.40 10.45 -4.15
N ASN A 68 -0.86 9.23 -4.13
CA ASN A 68 0.34 8.84 -4.89
C ASN A 68 0.21 9.08 -6.41
N ARG A 69 -1.01 9.08 -6.95
CA ARG A 69 -1.27 9.20 -8.39
C ARG A 69 -1.54 10.63 -8.87
N CYS A 70 -2.32 11.41 -8.13
CA CYS A 70 -2.82 12.71 -8.60
C CYS A 70 -2.59 13.87 -7.61
N ASN A 71 -1.85 13.63 -6.53
CA ASN A 71 -1.53 14.61 -5.49
C ASN A 71 -2.73 15.27 -4.79
N PHE A 72 -3.94 14.72 -4.93
CA PHE A 72 -5.10 15.14 -4.15
C PHE A 72 -4.79 15.05 -2.65
N LYS A 73 -5.08 16.12 -1.90
CA LYS A 73 -4.86 16.23 -0.45
C LYS A 73 -6.05 15.63 0.32
N GLN A 74 -5.99 15.53 1.65
CA GLN A 74 -7.11 15.06 2.51
C GLN A 74 -7.39 13.55 2.37
N LEU A 75 -6.33 12.74 2.36
CA LEU A 75 -6.42 11.29 2.45
C LEU A 75 -6.01 10.82 3.84
N ASP A 76 -6.93 10.93 4.79
CA ASP A 76 -6.64 10.71 6.21
C ASP A 76 -6.96 9.27 6.67
N ASN A 77 -7.72 8.52 5.85
CA ASN A 77 -8.03 7.11 6.12
C ASN A 77 -6.82 6.21 5.84
N GLU A 78 -6.54 5.27 6.73
CA GLU A 78 -5.42 4.32 6.57
C GLU A 78 -5.48 3.55 5.24
N TYR A 79 -6.68 3.19 4.79
CA TYR A 79 -6.94 2.65 3.47
C TYR A 79 -8.03 3.51 2.81
N GLY A 80 -7.73 4.15 1.69
CA GLY A 80 -8.65 5.11 1.08
C GLY A 80 -8.62 5.10 -0.43
N ILE A 81 -9.79 5.22 -1.05
CA ILE A 81 -9.91 5.50 -2.48
C ILE A 81 -9.87 7.02 -2.67
N CYS A 82 -8.97 7.49 -3.54
CA CYS A 82 -8.89 8.90 -3.88
C CYS A 82 -10.18 9.33 -4.60
N PRO A 83 -10.93 10.33 -4.10
CA PRO A 83 -12.18 10.76 -4.72
C PRO A 83 -11.96 11.45 -6.08
N LYS A 84 -10.74 11.94 -6.35
CA LYS A 84 -10.39 12.61 -7.61
C LYS A 84 -10.04 11.64 -8.73
N CYS A 85 -9.33 10.54 -8.43
CA CYS A 85 -8.78 9.66 -9.48
C CYS A 85 -9.10 8.17 -9.31
N ASN A 86 -9.82 7.81 -8.25
CA ASN A 86 -10.21 6.45 -7.89
C ASN A 86 -9.04 5.48 -7.67
N SER A 87 -7.82 6.00 -7.47
CA SER A 87 -6.69 5.19 -7.04
C SER A 87 -6.85 4.83 -5.56
N LEU A 88 -6.57 3.58 -5.21
CA LEU A 88 -6.34 3.19 -3.84
C LEU A 88 -5.08 3.88 -3.29
N ASN A 89 -5.07 4.14 -1.99
CA ASN A 89 -3.95 4.68 -1.23
C ASN A 89 -3.94 4.02 0.15
N ILE A 90 -2.75 3.62 0.61
CA ILE A 90 -2.49 3.04 1.93
C ILE A 90 -1.69 4.09 2.70
N ASN A 91 -2.38 4.81 3.59
CA ASN A 91 -1.88 5.94 4.37
C ASN A 91 -1.39 5.49 5.74
N TRP A 92 -0.41 4.60 5.78
CA TRP A 92 0.23 4.26 7.05
C TRP A 92 0.92 5.48 7.64
N LYS A 93 0.78 5.65 8.96
CA LYS A 93 1.52 6.68 9.70
C LYS A 93 3.01 6.39 9.56
N ARG A 94 3.75 7.42 9.21
CA ARG A 94 5.21 7.47 9.09
C ARG A 94 5.74 8.14 10.34
#